data_AF-A0A925G7L9-F1
#
_entry.id   AF-A0A925G7L9-F1
#
_cell.length_a   1.000
_cell.length_b   1.000
_cell.length_c   1.000
_cell.angle_alpha   90.00
_cell.angle_beta   90.00
_cell.angle_gamma   90.00
#
_symmetry.space_group_name_H-M   'P 1'
#
loop_
_entity.id
_entity.type
_entity.pdbx_description
1 polymer ?
#
loop_
_entity_poly.entity_id
_entity_poly.type
_entity_poly.pdbx_seq_one_letter_code
_entity_poly.pdbx_strand_id
1 'polypeptide(L)'
;KEESGIKYTDYFEWVESIKTAPSHRILAMRRGEKELILSLDVFPPQEDAIAILEKIFIKANNKVSEQVQLALTDAYKRLLKPSIETEIRLLSKRKADEEAIRVFAANARQLLLAAPLGQKRVMAIDPGFRTGCKVVCLDAQGQLIENTTIYPHTGAGGREEAEKTIPFLVSKYNIEAIAIGNGTAGRETEAFVNKLGLPDVVIVMVNESGASIYSASDVAREEFPDKDVTVRGAVSIGRRLTDPLAELVKIDPKSIGVGQYQHDVDQAKLQTSLDDTVISCVNAVGVELNTASKQILSYVSGLGPQIAQNIVDYRNKNGAFTTRGDLKKVPRLGDKAYEQAAGFLRIRDAKYPLDSSAVHPERYALVEQMAKDLKCSVADLIKDESLREKITIQKYVSEVVGLPTLKDIISELAKPGRDPREQFEAFSFTEGVNSIEDLKPGLTLPGIVTNITNFGAFVDIGVHQDGLVHLSQLANRYIKDPNEVVKVHQQVEVTVMEVDIKRKRITLSMKKDEPQKAPKKVFVQQPAPIEPKQSKPEIDIKDKLAALKQKFS
;
A
#
# COMPACT_ATOMS: atom_id res chain seq x y z
N LYS A 1 -13.43 6.55 -29.59
CA LYS A 1 -12.05 6.48 -29.04
C LYS A 1 -11.78 5.09 -28.46
N GLU A 2 -12.27 4.03 -29.09
CA GLU A 2 -12.29 2.70 -28.46
C GLU A 2 -10.89 2.08 -28.40
N GLU A 3 -10.08 2.24 -29.45
CA GLU A 3 -8.69 1.78 -29.46
C GLU A 3 -7.82 2.50 -28.40
N SER A 4 -7.97 3.82 -28.23
CA SER A 4 -7.26 4.57 -27.19
C SER A 4 -7.84 4.37 -25.78
N GLY A 5 -9.04 3.80 -25.69
CA GLY A 5 -9.77 3.55 -24.45
C GLY A 5 -9.75 2.10 -24.00
N ILE A 6 -8.86 1.25 -24.52
CA ILE A 6 -8.86 -0.21 -24.26
C ILE A 6 -8.83 -0.59 -22.76
N LYS A 7 -8.25 0.27 -21.91
CA LYS A 7 -8.25 0.11 -20.45
C LYS A 7 -9.62 0.30 -19.78
N TYR A 8 -10.57 0.91 -20.49
CA TYR A 8 -11.93 1.20 -20.03
C TYR A 8 -12.99 0.36 -20.75
N THR A 9 -12.60 -0.65 -21.54
CA THR A 9 -13.56 -1.45 -22.31
C THR A 9 -14.64 -2.10 -21.44
N ASP A 10 -14.30 -2.48 -20.21
CA ASP A 10 -15.24 -3.04 -19.24
C ASP A 10 -16.36 -2.04 -18.84
N TYR A 11 -16.21 -0.75 -19.19
CA TYR A 11 -17.12 0.35 -18.85
C TYR A 11 -17.82 1.00 -20.05
N PHE A 12 -17.62 0.52 -21.29
CA PHE A 12 -18.20 1.19 -22.48
C PHE A 12 -19.73 1.12 -22.54
N GLU A 13 -20.33 -0.01 -22.14
CA GLU A 13 -21.79 -0.22 -22.08
C GLU A 13 -22.22 -0.67 -20.68
N TRP A 14 -21.72 0.01 -19.66
CA TRP A 14 -21.91 -0.39 -18.27
C TRP A 14 -23.03 0.40 -17.59
N VAL A 15 -23.92 -0.32 -16.90
CA VAL A 15 -25.00 0.27 -16.09
C VAL A 15 -25.03 -0.41 -14.74
N GLU A 16 -24.97 0.37 -13.66
CA GLU A 16 -25.07 -0.16 -12.30
C GLU A 16 -25.75 0.82 -11.34
N SER A 17 -26.22 0.30 -10.20
CA SER A 17 -26.78 1.16 -9.14
C SER A 17 -25.68 1.92 -8.42
N ILE A 18 -25.77 3.26 -8.42
CA ILE A 18 -24.84 4.14 -7.70
C ILE A 18 -24.79 3.86 -6.19
N LYS A 19 -25.88 3.31 -5.62
CA LYS A 19 -25.97 3.00 -4.19
C LYS A 19 -25.01 1.89 -3.77
N THR A 20 -24.78 0.92 -4.66
CA THR A 20 -23.97 -0.28 -4.41
C THR A 20 -22.66 -0.30 -5.18
N ALA A 21 -22.40 0.74 -5.99
CA ALA A 21 -21.21 0.83 -6.80
C ALA A 21 -19.96 0.93 -5.91
N PRO A 22 -18.96 0.06 -6.11
CA PRO A 22 -17.75 0.05 -5.29
C PRO A 22 -16.83 1.21 -5.66
N SER A 23 -16.05 1.69 -4.68
CA SER A 23 -15.14 2.84 -4.83
C SER A 23 -14.25 2.76 -6.07
N HIS A 24 -13.55 1.64 -6.29
CA HIS A 24 -12.62 1.49 -7.40
C HIS A 24 -13.28 1.66 -8.78
N ARG A 25 -14.53 1.18 -8.98
CA ARG A 25 -15.26 1.37 -10.25
C ARG A 25 -15.65 2.82 -10.45
N ILE A 26 -16.13 3.48 -9.39
CA ILE A 26 -16.46 4.92 -9.44
C ILE A 26 -15.23 5.75 -9.81
N LEU A 27 -14.07 5.46 -9.22
CA LEU A 27 -12.81 6.15 -9.54
C LEU A 27 -12.36 5.85 -10.98
N ALA A 28 -12.41 4.58 -11.41
CA ALA A 28 -12.02 4.18 -12.75
C ALA A 28 -12.89 4.85 -13.83
N MET A 29 -14.22 4.82 -13.66
CA MET A 29 -15.15 5.48 -14.57
C MET A 29 -14.89 6.99 -14.62
N ARG A 30 -14.77 7.65 -13.47
CA ARG A 30 -14.50 9.10 -13.41
C ARG A 30 -13.17 9.51 -14.02
N ARG A 31 -12.14 8.65 -13.89
CA ARG A 31 -10.87 8.86 -14.59
C ARG A 31 -11.06 8.78 -16.10
N GLY A 32 -11.81 7.79 -16.59
CA GLY A 32 -12.16 7.68 -18.00
C GLY A 32 -12.94 8.88 -18.54
N GLU A 33 -13.82 9.46 -17.72
CA GLU A 33 -14.51 10.72 -18.03
C GLU A 33 -13.54 11.91 -18.09
N LYS A 34 -12.66 12.06 -17.09
CA LYS A 34 -11.65 13.14 -17.05
C LYS A 34 -10.69 13.08 -18.24
N GLU A 35 -10.38 11.87 -18.71
CA GLU A 35 -9.56 11.64 -19.91
C GLU A 35 -10.36 11.76 -21.22
N LEU A 36 -11.64 12.14 -21.16
CA LEU A 36 -12.55 12.32 -22.30
C LEU A 36 -12.71 11.05 -23.15
N ILE A 37 -12.71 9.89 -22.50
CA ILE A 37 -12.92 8.57 -23.12
C ILE A 37 -14.33 8.05 -22.82
N LEU A 38 -14.82 8.26 -21.59
CA LEU A 38 -16.16 7.88 -21.16
C LEU A 38 -17.06 9.11 -21.01
N SER A 39 -18.37 8.90 -21.11
CA SER A 39 -19.40 9.83 -20.67
C SER A 39 -20.21 9.12 -19.59
N LEU A 40 -20.45 9.79 -18.47
CA LEU A 40 -21.11 9.19 -17.32
C LEU A 40 -22.33 10.00 -16.93
N ASP A 41 -23.50 9.38 -17.00
CA ASP A 41 -24.72 9.97 -16.47
C ASP A 41 -25.20 9.25 -15.22
N VAL A 42 -25.80 9.98 -14.28
CA VAL A 42 -26.38 9.42 -13.04
C VAL A 42 -27.77 9.97 -12.80
N PHE A 43 -28.78 9.17 -13.13
CA PHE A 43 -30.18 9.52 -12.93
C PHE A 43 -31.05 8.28 -12.68
N PRO A 44 -32.18 8.43 -11.95
CA PRO A 44 -33.18 7.38 -11.92
C PRO A 44 -33.81 7.19 -13.30
N PRO A 45 -34.39 6.02 -13.61
CA PRO A 45 -35.20 5.84 -14.81
C PRO A 45 -36.23 6.97 -14.92
N GLN A 46 -36.24 7.65 -16.07
CA GLN A 46 -37.02 8.88 -16.24
C GLN A 46 -38.51 8.63 -16.06
N GLU A 47 -39.02 7.49 -16.52
CA GLU A 47 -40.43 7.11 -16.39
C GLU A 47 -40.84 6.97 -14.92
N ASP A 48 -40.01 6.32 -14.10
CA ASP A 48 -40.26 6.17 -12.66
C ASP A 48 -40.27 7.52 -11.95
N ALA A 49 -39.32 8.38 -12.27
CA ALA A 49 -39.23 9.71 -11.68
C ALA A 49 -40.45 10.57 -12.05
N ILE A 50 -40.85 10.56 -13.32
CA ILE A 50 -42.05 11.28 -13.79
C ILE A 50 -43.30 10.71 -13.11
N ALA A 51 -43.47 9.39 -13.04
CA ALA A 51 -44.63 8.77 -12.40
C ALA A 51 -44.76 9.13 -10.90
N ILE A 52 -43.64 9.27 -10.18
CA ILE A 52 -43.63 9.77 -8.80
C ILE A 52 -44.11 11.21 -8.76
N LEU A 53 -43.57 12.08 -9.62
CA LEU A 53 -43.94 13.49 -9.67
C LEU A 53 -45.40 13.67 -10.07
N GLU A 54 -45.91 12.92 -11.04
CA GLU A 54 -47.30 12.96 -11.49
C GLU A 54 -48.25 12.61 -10.34
N LYS A 55 -47.95 11.59 -9.52
CA LYS A 55 -48.74 11.27 -8.32
C LYS A 55 -48.76 12.43 -7.31
N ILE A 56 -47.67 13.19 -7.22
CA ILE A 56 -47.55 14.32 -6.29
C ILE A 56 -48.32 15.53 -6.80
N PHE A 57 -48.21 15.87 -8.09
CA PHE A 57 -48.67 17.17 -8.62
C PHE A 57 -49.93 17.11 -9.49
N ILE A 58 -50.23 15.97 -10.13
CA ILE A 58 -51.45 15.81 -10.94
C ILE A 58 -52.57 15.27 -10.05
N LYS A 59 -53.56 16.12 -9.75
CA LYS A 59 -54.69 15.80 -8.84
C LYS A 59 -56.06 15.72 -9.52
N ALA A 60 -56.13 16.04 -10.80
CA ALA A 60 -57.37 16.08 -11.57
C ALA A 60 -57.14 15.50 -12.97
N ASN A 61 -58.23 15.24 -13.68
CA ASN A 61 -58.22 14.79 -15.07
C ASN A 61 -59.02 15.78 -15.95
N ASN A 62 -58.37 16.86 -16.39
CA ASN A 62 -58.94 17.91 -17.24
C ASN A 62 -57.85 18.61 -18.09
N LYS A 63 -58.24 19.58 -18.92
CA LYS A 63 -57.29 20.33 -19.77
C LYS A 63 -56.19 21.09 -18.99
N VAL A 64 -56.44 21.44 -17.73
CA VAL A 64 -55.44 22.11 -16.88
C VAL A 64 -54.40 21.11 -16.39
N SER A 65 -54.80 19.89 -16.02
CA SER A 65 -53.84 18.86 -15.62
C SER A 65 -52.87 18.48 -16.74
N GLU A 66 -53.29 18.55 -18.01
CA GLU A 66 -52.41 18.36 -19.16
C GLU A 66 -51.29 19.43 -19.22
N GLN A 67 -51.62 20.69 -18.94
CA GLN A 67 -50.61 21.77 -18.88
C GLN A 67 -49.64 21.59 -17.70
N VAL A 68 -50.15 21.13 -16.54
CA VAL A 68 -49.32 20.79 -15.38
C VAL A 68 -48.37 19.63 -15.71
N GLN A 69 -48.84 18.61 -16.42
CA GLN A 69 -48.01 17.47 -16.86
C GLN A 69 -46.87 17.91 -17.79
N LEU A 70 -47.16 18.80 -18.75
CA LEU A 70 -46.14 19.38 -19.63
C LEU A 70 -45.09 20.17 -18.85
N ALA A 71 -45.54 21.06 -17.95
CA ALA A 71 -44.65 21.86 -17.11
C ALA A 71 -43.78 20.99 -16.18
N LEU A 72 -44.37 19.95 -15.60
CA LEU A 72 -43.67 18.98 -14.74
C LEU A 72 -42.58 18.23 -15.52
N THR A 73 -42.89 17.77 -16.72
CA THR A 73 -41.95 17.03 -17.57
C THR A 73 -40.77 17.92 -17.97
N ASP A 74 -41.02 19.18 -18.34
CA ASP A 74 -39.94 20.17 -18.61
C ASP A 74 -39.11 20.43 -17.35
N ALA A 75 -39.76 20.70 -16.22
CA ALA A 75 -39.09 20.99 -14.96
C ALA A 75 -38.21 19.82 -14.49
N TYR A 76 -38.67 18.58 -14.63
CA TYR A 76 -37.86 17.40 -14.35
C TYR A 76 -36.61 17.37 -15.23
N LYS A 77 -36.78 17.46 -16.55
CA LYS A 77 -35.70 17.29 -17.52
C LYS A 77 -34.65 18.40 -17.42
N ARG A 78 -35.08 19.66 -17.30
CA ARG A 78 -34.20 20.84 -17.40
C ARG A 78 -33.62 21.29 -16.05
N LEU A 79 -34.32 21.04 -14.95
CA LEU A 79 -33.96 21.59 -13.64
C LEU A 79 -33.64 20.49 -12.63
N LEU A 80 -34.60 19.58 -12.38
CA LEU A 80 -34.47 18.61 -11.29
C LEU A 80 -33.41 17.54 -11.59
N LYS A 81 -33.42 16.97 -12.81
CA LYS A 81 -32.47 15.93 -13.23
C LYS A 81 -31.01 16.39 -13.13
N PRO A 82 -30.59 17.52 -13.74
CA PRO A 82 -29.19 17.99 -13.62
C PRO A 82 -28.76 18.30 -12.19
N SER A 83 -29.68 18.84 -11.37
CA SER A 83 -29.40 19.14 -9.96
C SER A 83 -29.15 17.87 -9.14
N ILE A 84 -30.05 16.88 -9.25
CA ILE A 84 -29.91 15.59 -8.55
C ILE A 84 -28.63 14.89 -9.02
N GLU A 85 -28.38 14.87 -10.32
CA GLU A 85 -27.18 14.25 -10.89
C GLU A 85 -25.90 14.86 -10.31
N THR A 86 -25.83 16.20 -10.23
CA THR A 86 -24.68 16.90 -9.65
C THR A 86 -24.47 16.52 -8.19
N GLU A 87 -25.53 16.51 -7.39
CA GLU A 87 -25.47 16.16 -5.97
C GLU A 87 -25.03 14.70 -5.75
N ILE A 88 -25.63 13.76 -6.47
CA ILE A 88 -25.30 12.33 -6.38
C ILE A 88 -23.89 12.06 -6.91
N ARG A 89 -23.44 12.78 -7.93
CA ARG A 89 -22.05 12.72 -8.39
C ARG A 89 -21.09 13.16 -7.29
N LEU A 90 -21.31 14.30 -6.65
CA LEU A 90 -20.44 14.77 -5.59
C LEU A 90 -20.41 13.79 -4.40
N LEU A 91 -21.58 13.30 -4.00
CA LEU A 91 -21.71 12.37 -2.88
C LEU A 91 -21.04 11.01 -3.16
N SER A 92 -21.23 10.45 -4.36
CA SER A 92 -20.59 9.19 -4.75
C SER A 92 -19.07 9.32 -4.87
N LYS A 93 -18.57 10.46 -5.38
CA LYS A 93 -17.13 10.75 -5.41
C LYS A 93 -16.55 10.82 -4.00
N ARG A 94 -17.17 11.58 -3.09
CA ARG A 94 -16.69 11.73 -1.72
C ARG A 94 -16.59 10.38 -1.00
N LYS A 95 -17.62 9.53 -1.13
CA LYS A 95 -17.62 8.18 -0.55
C LYS A 95 -16.54 7.28 -1.17
N ALA A 96 -16.35 7.36 -2.49
CA ALA A 96 -15.31 6.60 -3.16
C ALA A 96 -13.91 7.01 -2.68
N ASP A 97 -13.68 8.32 -2.50
CA ASP A 97 -12.40 8.86 -2.00
C ASP A 97 -12.11 8.41 -0.58
N GLU A 98 -13.08 8.55 0.34
CA GLU A 98 -12.93 8.14 1.73
C GLU A 98 -12.55 6.65 1.83
N GLU A 99 -13.21 5.79 1.05
CA GLU A 99 -12.92 4.37 1.02
C GLU A 99 -11.55 4.04 0.41
N ALA A 100 -11.19 4.70 -0.70
CA ALA A 100 -9.89 4.47 -1.36
C ALA A 100 -8.73 4.96 -0.49
N ILE A 101 -8.86 6.15 0.12
CA ILE A 101 -7.84 6.70 1.03
C ILE A 101 -7.64 5.79 2.23
N ARG A 102 -8.71 5.20 2.78
CA ARG A 102 -8.61 4.22 3.87
C ARG A 102 -7.76 3.00 3.46
N VAL A 103 -7.98 2.47 2.27
CA VAL A 103 -7.18 1.36 1.72
C VAL A 103 -5.73 1.78 1.51
N PHE A 104 -5.49 2.96 0.94
CA PHE A 104 -4.14 3.49 0.75
C PHE A 104 -3.36 3.68 2.06
N ALA A 105 -4.02 4.19 3.10
CA ALA A 105 -3.44 4.30 4.44
C ALA A 105 -3.10 2.93 5.04
N ALA A 106 -3.96 1.93 4.86
CA ALA A 106 -3.67 0.56 5.31
C ALA A 106 -2.46 -0.04 4.57
N ASN A 107 -2.33 0.19 3.26
CA ASN A 107 -1.18 -0.26 2.47
C ASN A 107 0.11 0.45 2.91
N ALA A 108 0.05 1.78 3.08
CA ALA A 108 1.18 2.57 3.58
C ALA A 108 1.67 2.06 4.94
N ARG A 109 0.74 1.75 5.86
CA ARG A 109 1.06 1.18 7.16
C ARG A 109 1.83 -0.13 7.04
N GLN A 110 1.43 -1.01 6.13
CA GLN A 110 2.09 -2.30 5.94
C GLN A 110 3.51 -2.13 5.35
N LEU A 111 3.71 -1.20 4.42
CA LEU A 111 5.04 -0.86 3.90
C LEU A 111 5.97 -0.28 4.98
N LEU A 112 5.44 0.63 5.79
CA LEU A 112 6.19 1.28 6.87
C LEU A 112 6.55 0.31 8.00
N LEU A 113 5.72 -0.70 8.25
CA LEU A 113 5.93 -1.72 9.29
C LEU A 113 6.52 -3.02 8.73
N ALA A 114 7.05 -3.00 7.51
CA ALA A 114 7.74 -4.14 6.93
C ALA A 114 8.95 -4.54 7.79
N ALA A 115 9.24 -5.84 7.83
CA ALA A 115 10.29 -6.42 8.66
C ALA A 115 11.67 -5.84 8.30
N PRO A 116 12.40 -5.23 9.25
CA PRO A 116 13.74 -4.74 9.01
C PRO A 116 14.77 -5.89 9.01
N LEU A 117 15.74 -5.85 8.10
CA LEU A 117 16.91 -6.76 8.18
C LEU A 117 17.80 -6.43 9.38
N GLY A 118 17.79 -5.17 9.83
CA GLY A 118 18.58 -4.68 10.95
C GLY A 118 20.00 -4.24 10.55
N GLN A 119 20.90 -4.19 11.54
CA GLN A 119 22.26 -3.68 11.39
C GLN A 119 23.17 -4.69 10.70
N LYS A 120 23.14 -4.67 9.37
CA LYS A 120 23.89 -5.57 8.48
C LYS A 120 24.64 -4.77 7.42
N ARG A 121 25.81 -5.23 6.99
CA ARG A 121 26.53 -4.62 5.86
C ARG A 121 25.82 -5.02 4.56
N VAL A 122 25.29 -4.03 3.84
CA VAL A 122 24.41 -4.24 2.69
C VAL A 122 25.05 -3.69 1.43
N MET A 123 25.10 -4.49 0.37
CA MET A 123 25.30 -3.97 -0.98
C MET A 123 23.92 -3.70 -1.58
N ALA A 124 23.72 -2.55 -2.22
CA ALA A 124 22.49 -2.28 -2.94
C ALA A 124 22.77 -2.05 -4.43
N ILE A 125 21.89 -2.62 -5.25
CA ILE A 125 21.98 -2.57 -6.70
C ILE A 125 20.70 -1.93 -7.23
N ASP A 126 20.83 -0.73 -7.79
CA ASP A 126 19.79 -0.05 -8.57
C ASP A 126 19.91 -0.50 -10.04
N PRO A 127 19.01 -1.37 -10.53
CA PRO A 127 19.16 -2.04 -11.81
C PRO A 127 18.96 -1.11 -13.01
N GLY A 128 19.58 -1.46 -14.13
CA GLY A 128 19.34 -0.76 -15.39
C GLY A 128 20.00 -1.44 -16.58
N PHE A 129 19.34 -1.35 -17.74
CA PHE A 129 19.88 -1.87 -19.00
C PHE A 129 20.94 -0.93 -19.58
N ARG A 130 20.51 0.11 -20.30
CA ARG A 130 21.37 1.02 -21.06
C ARG A 130 22.30 1.85 -20.18
N THR A 131 21.84 2.26 -19.00
CA THR A 131 22.61 3.06 -18.05
C THR A 131 23.47 2.21 -17.11
N GLY A 132 23.43 0.87 -17.25
CA GLY A 132 24.03 -0.09 -16.33
C GLY A 132 23.28 -0.21 -15.00
N CYS A 133 23.81 -0.99 -14.07
CA CYS A 133 23.32 -1.11 -12.69
C CYS A 133 24.23 -0.32 -11.74
N LYS A 134 23.65 0.51 -10.88
CA LYS A 134 24.38 1.29 -9.88
C LYS A 134 24.55 0.46 -8.63
N VAL A 135 25.79 0.29 -8.18
CA VAL A 135 26.13 -0.54 -7.02
C VAL A 135 26.66 0.36 -5.92
N VAL A 136 26.12 0.22 -4.71
CA VAL A 136 26.62 0.89 -3.51
C VAL A 136 26.87 -0.13 -2.41
N CYS A 137 27.90 0.09 -1.61
CA CYS A 137 28.18 -0.70 -0.40
C CYS A 137 27.92 0.16 0.83
N LEU A 138 27.10 -0.33 1.73
CA LEU A 138 26.71 0.31 2.98
C LEU A 138 27.30 -0.47 4.17
N ASP A 139 27.74 0.26 5.19
CA ASP A 139 28.13 -0.36 6.47
C ASP A 139 26.90 -0.82 7.27
N ALA A 140 27.14 -1.40 8.46
CA ALA A 140 26.07 -1.90 9.32
C ALA A 140 25.17 -0.78 9.89
N GLN A 141 25.59 0.47 9.78
CA GLN A 141 24.87 1.67 10.19
C GLN A 141 24.15 2.32 9.00
N GLY A 142 24.33 1.81 7.78
CA GLY A 142 23.75 2.35 6.56
C GLY A 142 24.52 3.52 5.95
N GLN A 143 25.77 3.76 6.36
CA GLN A 143 26.64 4.77 5.76
C GLN A 143 27.21 4.26 4.43
N LEU A 144 27.25 5.13 3.41
CA LEU A 144 27.86 4.81 2.12
C LEU A 144 29.38 4.68 2.26
N ILE A 145 29.92 3.52 1.91
CA ILE A 145 31.37 3.23 1.89
C ILE A 145 31.95 3.37 0.49
N GLU A 146 31.29 2.78 -0.52
CA GLU A 146 31.78 2.67 -1.89
C GLU A 146 30.62 2.72 -2.86
N ASN A 147 30.83 3.28 -4.06
CA ASN A 147 29.87 3.19 -5.15
C ASN A 147 30.58 2.93 -6.49
N THR A 148 29.95 2.16 -7.37
CA THR A 148 30.42 1.91 -8.73
C THR A 148 29.24 1.69 -9.67
N THR A 149 29.50 1.56 -10.97
CA THR A 149 28.52 1.17 -11.97
C THR A 149 29.01 -0.07 -12.70
N ILE A 150 28.17 -1.09 -12.79
CA ILE A 150 28.43 -2.31 -13.55
C ILE A 150 27.46 -2.41 -14.71
N TYR A 151 27.80 -3.20 -15.73
CA TYR A 151 27.00 -3.35 -16.93
C TYR A 151 26.70 -4.83 -17.25
N PRO A 152 26.02 -5.56 -16.35
CA PRO A 152 25.80 -7.00 -16.50
C PRO A 152 24.93 -7.36 -17.72
N HIS A 153 24.15 -6.40 -18.22
CA HIS A 153 23.17 -6.60 -19.28
C HIS A 153 23.62 -6.09 -20.66
N THR A 154 24.85 -5.57 -20.80
CA THR A 154 25.35 -5.03 -22.08
C THR A 154 26.60 -5.77 -22.57
N GLY A 155 26.42 -6.64 -23.57
CA GLY A 155 27.52 -7.36 -24.23
C GLY A 155 28.31 -8.30 -23.32
N ALA A 156 29.25 -9.06 -23.91
CA ALA A 156 30.04 -10.04 -23.15
C ALA A 156 31.01 -9.38 -22.14
N GLY A 157 31.70 -8.31 -22.55
CA GLY A 157 32.72 -7.66 -21.70
C GLY A 157 32.18 -7.02 -20.41
N GLY A 158 31.04 -6.34 -20.48
CA GLY A 158 30.43 -5.71 -19.29
C GLY A 158 29.91 -6.73 -18.27
N ARG A 159 29.49 -7.90 -18.74
CA ARG A 159 29.11 -9.02 -17.90
C ARG A 159 30.31 -9.63 -17.17
N GLU A 160 31.40 -9.91 -17.87
CA GLU A 160 32.63 -10.45 -17.25
C GLU A 160 33.21 -9.50 -16.18
N GLU A 161 33.16 -8.19 -16.43
CA GLU A 161 33.57 -7.18 -15.44
C GLU A 161 32.68 -7.21 -14.19
N ALA A 162 31.36 -7.30 -14.37
CA ALA A 162 30.40 -7.42 -13.27
C ALA A 162 30.60 -8.71 -12.46
N GLU A 163 30.87 -9.84 -13.13
CA GLU A 163 31.13 -11.15 -12.50
C GLU A 163 32.38 -11.14 -11.61
N LYS A 164 33.34 -10.24 -11.88
CA LYS A 164 34.53 -10.03 -11.02
C LYS A 164 34.28 -8.98 -9.94
N THR A 165 33.55 -7.92 -10.28
CA THR A 165 33.39 -6.75 -9.41
C THR A 165 32.51 -7.05 -8.20
N ILE A 166 31.38 -7.74 -8.39
CA ILE A 166 30.47 -8.04 -7.27
C ILE A 166 31.14 -8.90 -6.20
N PRO A 167 31.73 -10.08 -6.52
CA PRO A 167 32.38 -10.91 -5.50
C PRO A 167 33.56 -10.21 -4.81
N PHE A 168 34.30 -9.38 -5.55
CA PHE A 168 35.39 -8.56 -4.98
C PHE A 168 34.86 -7.59 -3.93
N LEU A 169 33.80 -6.84 -4.22
CA LEU A 169 33.21 -5.88 -3.28
C LEU A 169 32.56 -6.59 -2.08
N VAL A 170 31.88 -7.72 -2.31
CA VAL A 170 31.32 -8.57 -1.25
C VAL A 170 32.41 -9.00 -0.27
N SER A 171 33.54 -9.49 -0.78
CA SER A 171 34.68 -9.93 0.04
C SER A 171 35.40 -8.76 0.71
N LYS A 172 35.62 -7.65 0.00
CA LYS A 172 36.32 -6.47 0.52
C LYS A 172 35.59 -5.82 1.69
N TYR A 173 34.27 -5.77 1.63
CA TYR A 173 33.43 -5.09 2.61
C TYR A 173 32.64 -6.04 3.53
N ASN A 174 32.90 -7.35 3.45
CA ASN A 174 32.22 -8.39 4.22
C ASN A 174 30.68 -8.24 4.16
N ILE A 175 30.14 -8.04 2.96
CA ILE A 175 28.71 -7.83 2.74
C ILE A 175 27.92 -9.05 3.21
N GLU A 176 26.83 -8.82 3.93
CA GLU A 176 25.96 -9.86 4.51
C GLU A 176 24.65 -10.00 3.73
N ALA A 177 24.22 -8.95 3.02
CA ALA A 177 23.03 -8.98 2.18
C ALA A 177 23.16 -8.08 0.93
N ILE A 178 22.47 -8.46 -0.15
CA ILE A 178 22.37 -7.70 -1.38
C ILE A 178 20.90 -7.28 -1.58
N ALA A 179 20.64 -5.98 -1.56
CA ALA A 179 19.35 -5.39 -1.91
C ALA A 179 19.32 -5.08 -3.41
N ILE A 180 18.30 -5.54 -4.14
CA ILE A 180 18.14 -5.30 -5.57
C ILE A 180 16.82 -4.58 -5.81
N GLY A 181 16.85 -3.44 -6.50
CA GLY A 181 15.62 -2.71 -6.85
C GLY A 181 14.69 -3.55 -7.73
N ASN A 182 13.38 -3.47 -7.49
CA ASN A 182 12.38 -4.22 -8.25
C ASN A 182 11.88 -3.52 -9.53
N GLY A 183 12.57 -2.48 -9.99
CA GLY A 183 12.24 -1.79 -11.22
C GLY A 183 12.79 -2.43 -12.49
N THR A 184 13.14 -1.56 -13.44
CA THR A 184 13.59 -1.97 -14.77
C THR A 184 14.90 -2.74 -14.66
N ALA A 185 14.96 -3.95 -15.24
CA ALA A 185 16.10 -4.87 -15.16
C ALA A 185 16.35 -5.53 -13.79
N GLY A 186 15.44 -5.38 -12.81
CA GLY A 186 15.62 -5.94 -11.47
C GLY A 186 15.72 -7.46 -11.44
N ARG A 187 14.83 -8.13 -12.17
CA ARG A 187 14.79 -9.59 -12.37
C ARG A 187 16.08 -10.13 -13.00
N GLU A 188 16.52 -9.52 -14.10
CA GLU A 188 17.73 -9.91 -14.81
C GLU A 188 18.96 -9.72 -13.91
N THR A 189 18.95 -8.68 -13.08
CA THR A 189 20.02 -8.40 -12.12
C THR A 189 20.01 -9.40 -10.97
N GLU A 190 18.84 -9.74 -10.41
CA GLU A 190 18.68 -10.78 -9.40
C GLU A 190 19.18 -12.13 -9.91
N ALA A 191 18.73 -12.55 -11.10
CA ALA A 191 19.16 -13.81 -11.72
C ALA A 191 20.66 -13.80 -12.02
N PHE A 192 21.23 -12.66 -12.40
CA PHE A 192 22.67 -12.50 -12.58
C PHE A 192 23.44 -12.67 -11.26
N VAL A 193 23.01 -12.00 -10.20
CA VAL A 193 23.67 -12.05 -8.88
C VAL A 193 23.55 -13.44 -8.24
N ASN A 194 22.39 -14.10 -8.34
CA ASN A 194 22.21 -15.46 -7.85
C ASN A 194 23.17 -16.47 -8.51
N LYS A 195 23.43 -16.31 -9.83
CA LYS A 195 24.37 -17.17 -10.56
C LYS A 195 25.83 -17.01 -10.13
N LEU A 196 26.19 -15.95 -9.40
CA LEU A 196 27.53 -15.78 -8.87
C LEU A 196 27.83 -16.73 -7.71
N GLY A 197 26.81 -17.35 -7.10
CA GLY A 197 26.98 -18.35 -6.05
C GLY A 197 27.70 -17.80 -4.82
N LEU A 198 27.24 -16.66 -4.29
CA LEU A 198 27.84 -15.99 -3.14
C LEU A 198 27.42 -16.69 -1.84
N PRO A 199 28.33 -17.39 -1.14
CA PRO A 199 27.98 -18.07 0.10
C PRO A 199 27.67 -17.07 1.21
N ASP A 200 26.72 -17.41 2.08
CA ASP A 200 26.34 -16.63 3.29
C ASP A 200 25.84 -15.19 3.04
N VAL A 201 25.49 -14.85 1.79
CA VAL A 201 24.91 -13.55 1.43
C VAL A 201 23.44 -13.70 1.07
N VAL A 202 22.57 -12.98 1.80
CA VAL A 202 21.13 -12.98 1.50
C VAL A 202 20.84 -12.01 0.36
N ILE A 203 20.26 -12.49 -0.73
CA ILE A 203 19.83 -11.65 -1.86
C ILE A 203 18.34 -11.36 -1.72
N VAL A 204 17.96 -10.07 -1.80
CA VAL A 204 16.59 -9.62 -1.54
C VAL A 204 16.17 -8.59 -2.56
N MET A 205 15.00 -8.82 -3.18
CA MET A 205 14.32 -7.82 -3.98
C MET A 205 13.64 -6.78 -3.09
N VAL A 206 13.85 -5.51 -3.39
CA VAL A 206 13.38 -4.38 -2.59
C VAL A 206 12.54 -3.45 -3.46
N ASN A 207 11.40 -3.01 -2.92
CA ASN A 207 10.57 -2.03 -3.60
C ASN A 207 11.30 -0.69 -3.76
N GLU A 208 11.52 -0.25 -5.00
CA GLU A 208 12.18 1.01 -5.32
C GLU A 208 11.22 2.20 -5.47
N SER A 209 9.90 2.00 -5.27
CA SER A 209 8.89 3.05 -5.41
C SER A 209 9.22 4.26 -4.55
N GLY A 210 9.35 5.43 -5.18
CA GLY A 210 9.75 6.66 -4.49
C GLY A 210 11.26 6.82 -4.24
N ALA A 211 12.12 5.87 -4.62
CA ALA A 211 13.58 6.02 -4.53
C ALA A 211 14.09 7.15 -5.45
N SER A 212 13.45 7.32 -6.61
CA SER A 212 13.69 8.45 -7.52
C SER A 212 13.23 9.79 -6.97
N ILE A 213 12.16 9.81 -6.17
CA ILE A 213 11.69 11.01 -5.46
C ILE A 213 12.66 11.38 -4.35
N TYR A 214 13.11 10.38 -3.57
CA TYR A 214 14.14 10.56 -2.57
C TYR A 214 15.41 11.13 -3.19
N SER A 215 15.95 10.51 -4.24
CA SER A 215 17.26 10.88 -4.78
C SER A 215 17.31 12.29 -5.36
N ALA A 216 16.18 12.79 -5.84
CA ALA A 216 16.00 14.16 -6.31
C ALA A 216 15.63 15.17 -5.20
N SER A 217 15.37 14.72 -3.98
CA SER A 217 14.94 15.56 -2.85
C SER A 217 16.08 16.38 -2.25
N ASP A 218 15.73 17.44 -1.53
CA ASP A 218 16.69 18.23 -0.74
C ASP A 218 17.31 17.40 0.39
N VAL A 219 16.55 16.47 0.98
CA VAL A 219 17.07 15.54 2.00
C VAL A 219 18.24 14.73 1.46
N ALA A 220 18.11 14.14 0.28
CA ALA A 220 19.20 13.36 -0.32
C ALA A 220 20.38 14.23 -0.77
N ARG A 221 20.13 15.48 -1.18
CA ARG A 221 21.19 16.45 -1.50
C ARG A 221 21.97 16.87 -0.26
N GLU A 222 21.30 17.01 0.89
CA GLU A 222 21.95 17.30 2.17
C GLU A 222 22.75 16.11 2.67
N GLU A 223 22.21 14.88 2.57
CA GLU A 223 22.91 13.66 3.00
C GLU A 223 24.11 13.32 2.10
N PHE A 224 23.98 13.56 0.79
CA PHE A 224 25.00 13.21 -0.21
C PHE A 224 25.23 14.35 -1.22
N PRO A 225 25.87 15.47 -0.81
CA PRO A 225 26.05 16.64 -1.68
C PRO A 225 26.89 16.36 -2.92
N ASP A 226 27.87 15.46 -2.79
CA ASP A 226 28.87 15.12 -3.81
C ASP A 226 28.50 13.91 -4.68
N LYS A 227 27.35 13.26 -4.40
CA LYS A 227 26.89 12.09 -5.18
C LYS A 227 25.81 12.48 -6.18
N ASP A 228 25.80 11.81 -7.32
CA ASP A 228 24.76 12.00 -8.31
C ASP A 228 23.43 11.32 -7.91
N VAL A 229 22.38 11.60 -8.68
CA VAL A 229 21.01 11.14 -8.39
C VAL A 229 20.89 9.61 -8.39
N THR A 230 21.68 8.90 -9.18
CA THR A 230 21.57 7.44 -9.29
C THR A 230 22.20 6.73 -8.09
N VAL A 231 23.34 7.23 -7.60
CA VAL A 231 23.95 6.73 -6.36
C VAL A 231 23.02 6.95 -5.17
N ARG A 232 22.40 8.13 -5.06
CA ARG A 232 21.41 8.42 -4.00
C ARG A 232 20.21 7.45 -4.04
N GLY A 233 19.74 7.10 -5.23
CA GLY A 233 18.67 6.12 -5.42
C GLY A 233 19.07 4.74 -4.89
N ALA A 234 20.25 4.25 -5.30
CA ALA A 234 20.79 2.97 -4.85
C ALA A 234 21.00 2.90 -3.33
N VAL A 235 21.45 4.00 -2.70
CA VAL A 235 21.55 4.09 -1.22
C VAL A 235 20.19 3.89 -0.57
N SER A 236 19.13 4.50 -1.12
CA SER A 236 17.77 4.36 -0.57
C SER A 236 17.29 2.90 -0.65
N ILE A 237 17.56 2.20 -1.75
CA ILE A 237 17.23 0.78 -1.90
C ILE A 237 17.89 -0.06 -0.79
N GLY A 238 19.18 0.16 -0.52
CA GLY A 238 19.89 -0.54 0.55
C GLY A 238 19.34 -0.25 1.95
N ARG A 239 19.05 1.02 2.23
CA ARG A 239 18.52 1.44 3.54
C ARG A 239 17.08 1.01 3.79
N ARG A 240 16.28 0.83 2.74
CA ARG A 240 14.94 0.25 2.85
C ARG A 240 15.00 -1.21 3.31
N LEU A 241 16.00 -1.99 2.88
CA LEU A 241 16.17 -3.35 3.36
C LEU A 241 16.55 -3.38 4.84
N THR A 242 17.46 -2.49 5.28
CA THR A 242 17.92 -2.47 6.67
C THR A 242 16.83 -1.99 7.63
N ASP A 243 16.14 -0.89 7.31
CA ASP A 243 14.99 -0.39 8.07
C ASP A 243 14.02 0.40 7.15
N PRO A 244 12.92 -0.24 6.69
CA PRO A 244 11.94 0.40 5.81
C PRO A 244 11.36 1.69 6.41
N LEU A 245 11.06 1.69 7.70
CA LEU A 245 10.44 2.84 8.37
C LEU A 245 11.38 4.05 8.36
N ALA A 246 12.64 3.84 8.74
CA ALA A 246 13.62 4.92 8.85
C ALA A 246 13.97 5.57 7.51
N GLU A 247 13.83 4.82 6.41
CA GLU A 247 14.12 5.32 5.07
C GLU A 247 12.87 5.90 4.37
N LEU A 248 11.70 5.26 4.48
CA LEU A 248 10.46 5.74 3.83
C LEU A 248 9.92 7.04 4.43
N VAL A 249 10.21 7.36 5.69
CA VAL A 249 9.85 8.66 6.30
C VAL A 249 10.58 9.86 5.68
N LYS A 250 11.63 9.63 4.87
CA LYS A 250 12.39 10.70 4.21
C LYS A 250 11.74 11.23 2.94
N ILE A 251 10.70 10.56 2.44
CA ILE A 251 9.95 10.99 1.25
C ILE A 251 8.56 11.50 1.61
N ASP A 252 7.95 12.27 0.70
CA ASP A 252 6.53 12.63 0.84
C ASP A 252 5.71 11.33 0.93
N PRO A 253 4.84 11.16 1.95
CA PRO A 253 4.04 9.96 2.12
C PRO A 253 3.20 9.58 0.88
N LYS A 254 2.75 10.56 0.07
CA LYS A 254 2.04 10.28 -1.20
C LYS A 254 2.92 9.59 -2.24
N SER A 255 4.23 9.69 -2.11
CA SER A 255 5.22 9.11 -3.02
C SER A 255 5.65 7.69 -2.64
N ILE A 256 5.18 7.15 -1.51
CA ILE A 256 5.46 5.76 -1.08
C ILE A 256 4.87 4.74 -2.07
N GLY A 257 3.86 5.13 -2.86
CA GLY A 257 3.21 4.25 -3.84
C GLY A 257 2.15 3.37 -3.18
N VAL A 258 1.03 3.98 -2.78
CA VAL A 258 0.07 3.38 -1.83
C VAL A 258 -1.12 2.71 -2.50
N GLY A 259 -1.29 2.90 -3.81
CA GLY A 259 -2.23 2.13 -4.60
C GLY A 259 -2.60 2.76 -5.95
N GLN A 260 -3.37 2.00 -6.72
CA GLN A 260 -3.95 2.47 -7.98
C GLN A 260 -4.95 3.60 -7.71
N TYR A 261 -4.97 4.62 -8.57
CA TYR A 261 -5.84 5.81 -8.47
C TYR A 261 -5.52 6.78 -7.31
N GLN A 262 -4.35 6.67 -6.66
CA GLN A 262 -3.93 7.62 -5.63
C GLN A 262 -3.94 9.09 -6.09
N HIS A 263 -3.79 9.36 -7.38
CA HIS A 263 -3.83 10.71 -7.97
C HIS A 263 -5.25 11.17 -8.37
N ASP A 264 -6.24 10.27 -8.28
CA ASP A 264 -7.62 10.53 -8.68
C ASP A 264 -8.54 10.82 -7.47
N VAL A 265 -8.05 10.61 -6.24
CA VAL A 265 -8.74 10.96 -4.98
C VAL A 265 -8.45 12.40 -4.54
N ASP A 266 -9.17 12.88 -3.52
CA ASP A 266 -8.87 14.15 -2.84
C ASP A 266 -7.44 14.14 -2.26
N GLN A 267 -6.56 14.97 -2.83
CA GLN A 267 -5.14 14.99 -2.49
C GLN A 267 -4.85 15.57 -1.10
N ALA A 268 -5.69 16.48 -0.60
CA ALA A 268 -5.51 17.05 0.74
C ALA A 268 -5.87 16.02 1.80
N LYS A 269 -7.01 15.33 1.64
CA LYS A 269 -7.41 14.25 2.53
C LYS A 269 -6.43 13.08 2.49
N LEU A 270 -5.94 12.73 1.30
CA LEU A 270 -4.92 11.69 1.14
C LEU A 270 -3.65 12.05 1.92
N GLN A 271 -3.14 13.28 1.77
CA GLN A 271 -1.96 13.74 2.51
C GLN A 271 -2.14 13.57 4.01
N THR A 272 -3.21 14.14 4.57
CA THR A 272 -3.47 14.07 6.03
C THR A 272 -3.54 12.62 6.50
N SER A 273 -4.27 11.76 5.78
CA SER A 273 -4.39 10.35 6.17
C SER A 273 -3.07 9.59 6.13
N LEU A 274 -2.19 9.89 5.17
CA LEU A 274 -0.87 9.26 5.08
C LEU A 274 0.09 9.81 6.13
N ASP A 275 0.06 11.12 6.41
CA ASP A 275 0.85 11.73 7.49
C ASP A 275 0.48 11.11 8.85
N ASP A 276 -0.82 11.00 9.15
CA ASP A 276 -1.32 10.35 10.37
C ASP A 276 -0.87 8.89 10.46
N THR A 277 -0.83 8.19 9.32
CA THR A 277 -0.35 6.81 9.25
C THR A 277 1.14 6.74 9.58
N VAL A 278 1.96 7.62 9.01
CA VAL A 278 3.40 7.69 9.30
C VAL A 278 3.64 7.99 10.77
N ILE A 279 2.96 8.99 11.34
CA ILE A 279 3.03 9.30 12.77
C ILE A 279 2.66 8.06 13.60
N SER A 280 1.55 7.40 13.29
CA SER A 280 1.13 6.19 14.00
C SER A 280 2.18 5.09 13.94
N CYS A 281 2.79 4.83 12.78
CA CYS A 281 3.83 3.82 12.62
C CYS A 281 5.10 4.16 13.41
N VAL A 282 5.60 5.40 13.29
CA VAL A 282 6.80 5.85 13.98
C VAL A 282 6.65 5.74 15.50
N ASN A 283 5.52 6.18 16.04
CA ASN A 283 5.28 6.14 17.49
C ASN A 283 4.97 4.71 17.98
N ALA A 284 4.37 3.85 17.15
CA ALA A 284 4.18 2.44 17.49
C ALA A 284 5.52 1.68 17.58
N VAL A 285 6.44 1.93 16.64
CA VAL A 285 7.77 1.30 16.65
C VAL A 285 8.66 1.91 17.73
N GLY A 286 8.57 3.22 17.97
CA GLY A 286 9.48 3.98 18.81
C GLY A 286 10.78 4.33 18.08
N VAL A 287 11.51 5.31 18.59
CA VAL A 287 12.66 5.92 17.91
C VAL A 287 13.88 5.93 18.82
N GLU A 288 15.00 5.38 18.35
CA GLU A 288 16.28 5.45 19.07
C GLU A 288 16.86 6.86 19.00
N LEU A 289 16.87 7.56 20.13
CA LEU A 289 17.17 8.98 20.23
C LEU A 289 18.57 9.34 19.73
N ASN A 290 19.55 8.48 19.99
CA ASN A 290 20.95 8.78 19.69
C ASN A 290 21.33 8.56 18.23
N THR A 291 20.62 7.70 17.49
CA THR A 291 20.94 7.38 16.09
C THR A 291 19.90 7.88 15.09
N ALA A 292 18.71 8.29 15.53
CA ALA A 292 17.63 8.71 14.66
C ALA A 292 17.94 9.96 13.83
N SER A 293 17.49 9.96 12.57
CA SER A 293 17.56 11.12 11.68
C SER A 293 16.59 12.23 12.10
N LYS A 294 16.78 13.45 11.58
CA LYS A 294 15.82 14.55 11.80
C LYS A 294 14.43 14.21 11.25
N GLN A 295 14.35 13.44 10.15
CA GLN A 295 13.11 13.09 9.46
C GLN A 295 12.24 12.15 10.29
N ILE A 296 12.82 11.08 10.86
CA ILE A 296 12.01 10.18 11.71
C ILE A 296 11.60 10.87 13.02
N LEU A 297 12.49 11.70 13.59
CA LEU A 297 12.18 12.48 14.79
C LEU A 297 11.04 13.48 14.57
N SER A 298 10.89 14.05 13.37
CA SER A 298 9.79 15.00 13.12
C SER A 298 8.40 14.37 13.19
N TYR A 299 8.30 13.05 13.05
CA TYR A 299 7.05 12.29 13.18
C TYR A 299 6.79 11.75 14.59
N VAL A 300 7.71 11.95 15.53
CA VAL A 300 7.47 11.63 16.94
C VAL A 300 6.49 12.62 17.53
N SER A 301 5.52 12.11 18.30
CA SER A 301 4.50 12.91 18.97
C SER A 301 5.13 14.08 19.74
N GLY A 302 4.66 15.30 19.47
CA GLY A 302 5.11 16.50 20.17
C GLY A 302 6.42 17.15 19.70
N LEU A 303 7.16 16.59 18.72
CA LEU A 303 8.43 17.17 18.26
C LEU A 303 8.28 18.09 17.04
N GLY A 304 7.80 17.56 15.92
CA GLY A 304 7.82 18.27 14.65
C GLY A 304 9.23 18.65 14.15
N PRO A 305 9.34 19.34 13.00
CA PRO A 305 10.63 19.54 12.31
C PRO A 305 11.66 20.35 13.09
N GLN A 306 11.24 21.43 13.74
CA GLN A 306 12.18 22.33 14.44
C GLN A 306 12.80 21.67 15.68
N ILE A 307 12.00 20.97 16.48
CA ILE A 307 12.51 20.31 17.68
C ILE A 307 13.36 19.09 17.29
N ALA A 308 12.96 18.35 16.25
CA ALA A 308 13.78 17.27 15.69
C ALA A 308 15.18 17.75 15.30
N GLN A 309 15.29 18.90 14.63
CA GLN A 309 16.59 19.51 14.32
C GLN A 309 17.36 19.87 15.60
N ASN A 310 16.70 20.51 16.57
CA ASN A 310 17.34 20.91 17.84
C ASN A 310 17.88 19.70 18.62
N ILE A 311 17.20 18.54 18.56
CA ILE A 311 17.68 17.29 19.19
C ILE A 311 18.95 16.80 18.51
N VAL A 312 18.99 16.81 17.16
CA VAL A 312 20.19 16.45 16.39
C VAL A 312 21.34 17.39 16.73
N ASP A 313 21.10 18.70 16.71
CA ASP A 313 22.11 19.71 17.02
C ASP A 313 22.65 19.58 18.45
N TYR A 314 21.75 19.33 19.40
CA TYR A 314 22.13 19.10 20.79
C TYR A 314 23.03 17.87 20.92
N ARG A 315 22.68 16.74 20.30
CA ARG A 315 23.48 15.51 20.39
C ARG A 315 24.86 15.67 19.73
N ASN A 316 24.91 16.38 18.60
CA ASN A 316 26.17 16.63 17.89
C ASN A 316 27.11 17.52 18.69
N LYS A 317 26.56 18.47 19.45
CA LYS A 317 27.34 19.41 20.27
C LYS A 317 27.72 18.85 21.65
N ASN A 318 26.83 18.11 22.30
CA ASN A 318 26.98 17.69 23.70
C ASN A 318 27.25 16.20 23.89
N GLY A 319 27.25 15.43 22.79
CA GLY A 319 27.35 13.97 22.83
C GLY A 319 25.99 13.28 22.99
N ALA A 320 26.03 11.96 23.10
CA ALA A 320 24.84 11.11 23.22
C ALA A 320 24.03 11.42 24.50
N PHE A 321 22.71 11.31 24.40
CA PHE A 321 21.80 11.36 25.54
C PHE A 321 21.99 10.10 26.40
N THR A 322 22.09 10.27 27.71
CA THR A 322 22.29 9.16 28.66
C THR A 322 21.00 8.78 29.39
N THR A 323 20.07 9.72 29.50
CA THR A 323 18.75 9.55 30.09
C THR A 323 17.71 10.36 29.32
N ARG A 324 16.43 9.97 29.39
CA ARG A 324 15.34 10.80 28.83
C ARG A 324 15.26 12.16 29.49
N GLY A 325 15.68 12.30 30.74
CA GLY A 325 15.71 13.59 31.44
C GLY A 325 16.59 14.63 30.74
N ASP A 326 17.61 14.20 30.00
CA ASP A 326 18.49 15.08 29.23
C ASP A 326 17.76 15.84 28.12
N LEU A 327 16.63 15.31 27.62
CA LEU A 327 15.81 15.98 26.59
C LEU A 327 15.33 17.36 27.04
N LYS A 328 15.11 17.58 28.34
CA LYS A 328 14.70 18.89 28.87
C LYS A 328 15.74 20.00 28.67
N LYS A 329 16.98 19.63 28.32
CA LYS A 329 18.07 20.57 27.99
C LYS A 329 18.03 20.99 26.52
N VAL A 330 17.21 20.35 25.69
CA VAL A 330 17.09 20.65 24.26
C VAL A 330 16.35 21.98 24.08
N PRO A 331 16.89 22.94 23.30
CA PRO A 331 16.23 24.21 23.06
C PRO A 331 14.82 24.04 22.50
N ARG A 332 13.86 24.81 23.03
CA ARG A 332 12.45 24.83 22.60
C ARG A 332 11.66 23.53 22.85
N LEU A 333 12.23 22.53 23.51
CA LEU A 333 11.47 21.38 24.01
C LEU A 333 10.88 21.73 25.38
N GLY A 334 9.63 22.22 25.39
CA GLY A 334 8.89 22.50 26.63
C GLY A 334 8.34 21.25 27.31
N ASP A 335 7.86 21.39 28.55
CA ASP A 335 7.35 20.27 29.36
C ASP A 335 6.24 19.48 28.68
N LYS A 336 5.34 20.14 27.94
CA LYS A 336 4.28 19.47 27.17
C LYS A 336 4.80 18.68 25.98
N ALA A 337 5.77 19.22 25.24
CA ALA A 337 6.40 18.48 24.15
C ALA A 337 7.18 17.27 24.69
N TYR A 338 7.86 17.43 25.83
CA TYR A 338 8.52 16.34 26.53
C TYR A 338 7.54 15.24 26.97
N GLU A 339 6.43 15.61 27.63
CA GLU A 339 5.36 14.68 28.03
C GLU A 339 4.77 13.91 26.83
N GLN A 340 4.61 14.56 25.67
CA GLN A 340 4.09 13.88 24.49
C GLN A 340 5.12 12.97 23.81
N ALA A 341 6.41 13.30 23.86
CA ALA A 341 7.45 12.59 23.11
C ALA A 341 8.17 11.50 23.91
N ALA A 342 8.33 11.66 25.23
CA ALA A 342 9.31 10.90 26.00
C ALA A 342 9.06 9.38 25.99
N GLY A 343 7.81 8.93 25.93
CA GLY A 343 7.46 7.51 25.87
C GLY A 343 7.84 6.82 24.55
N PHE A 344 8.01 7.60 23.48
CA PHE A 344 8.32 7.10 22.13
C PHE A 344 9.81 7.17 21.80
N LEU A 345 10.59 7.96 22.54
CA LEU A 345 12.03 8.10 22.37
C LEU A 345 12.76 7.11 23.28
N ARG A 346 13.62 6.25 22.71
CA ARG A 346 14.38 5.25 23.46
C ARG A 346 15.86 5.58 23.45
N ILE A 347 16.57 5.10 24.47
CA ILE A 347 18.02 5.21 24.57
C ILE A 347 18.57 3.79 24.75
N ARG A 348 19.34 3.31 23.77
CA ARG A 348 20.13 2.08 23.92
C ARG A 348 21.19 2.28 25.00
N ASP A 349 21.40 1.25 25.82
CA ASP A 349 22.36 1.26 26.93
C ASP A 349 22.18 2.45 27.89
N ALA A 350 20.92 2.85 28.11
CA ALA A 350 20.59 3.98 28.96
C ALA A 350 21.08 3.79 30.40
N LYS A 351 21.45 4.90 31.05
CA LYS A 351 21.83 4.91 32.46
C LYS A 351 20.67 4.47 33.36
N TYR A 352 19.44 4.81 32.98
CA TYR A 352 18.24 4.39 33.68
C TYR A 352 17.52 3.29 32.88
N PRO A 353 17.29 2.09 33.44
CA PRO A 353 16.82 0.93 32.67
C PRO A 353 15.49 1.12 31.93
N LEU A 354 14.58 1.96 32.42
CA LEU A 354 13.28 2.17 31.76
C LEU A 354 13.36 3.08 30.53
N ASP A 355 14.46 3.81 30.33
CA ASP A 355 14.64 4.69 29.18
C ASP A 355 14.84 3.90 27.85
N SER A 356 15.09 2.59 27.93
CA SER A 356 15.07 1.68 26.77
C SER A 356 13.70 1.05 26.48
N SER A 357 12.71 1.26 27.36
CA SER A 357 11.35 0.68 27.26
C SER A 357 10.33 1.69 26.73
N ALA A 358 9.08 1.27 26.46
CA ALA A 358 7.98 2.21 26.21
C ALA A 358 7.31 2.76 27.49
N VAL A 359 7.81 2.43 28.68
CA VAL A 359 7.27 2.98 29.94
C VAL A 359 7.54 4.49 29.97
N HIS A 360 6.47 5.29 30.12
CA HIS A 360 6.58 6.74 30.16
C HIS A 360 7.24 7.22 31.47
N PRO A 361 8.09 8.27 31.45
CA PRO A 361 8.72 8.82 32.66
C PRO A 361 7.76 9.20 33.79
N GLU A 362 6.51 9.55 33.47
CA GLU A 362 5.47 9.83 34.49
C GLU A 362 5.17 8.62 35.39
N ARG A 363 5.52 7.40 34.95
CA ARG A 363 5.27 6.14 35.67
C ARG A 363 6.52 5.53 36.28
N TYR A 364 7.67 6.21 36.26
CA TYR A 364 8.91 5.66 36.84
C TYR A 364 8.77 5.40 38.34
N ALA A 365 8.22 6.36 39.07
CA ALA A 365 7.97 6.21 40.51
C ALA A 365 7.09 4.99 40.85
N LEU A 366 6.13 4.67 39.97
CA LEU A 366 5.25 3.52 40.13
C LEU A 366 6.00 2.19 39.96
N VAL A 367 6.85 2.09 38.94
CA VAL A 367 7.68 0.90 38.72
C VAL A 367 8.72 0.74 39.84
N GLU A 368 9.28 1.83 40.33
CA GLU A 368 10.18 1.82 41.49
C GLU A 368 9.46 1.35 42.76
N GLN A 369 8.19 1.72 42.95
CA GLN A 369 7.37 1.20 44.04
C GLN A 369 7.16 -0.30 43.91
N MET A 370 6.84 -0.80 42.70
CA MET A 370 6.72 -2.24 42.45
C MET A 370 8.01 -3.00 42.79
N ALA A 371 9.16 -2.46 42.40
CA ALA A 371 10.46 -3.05 42.72
C ALA A 371 10.73 -3.07 44.23
N LYS A 372 10.41 -1.98 44.94
CA LYS A 372 10.54 -1.88 46.42
C LYS A 372 9.66 -2.89 47.14
N ASP A 373 8.42 -3.08 46.71
CA ASP A 373 7.48 -4.03 47.33
C ASP A 373 7.96 -5.48 47.20
N LEU A 374 8.72 -5.79 46.15
CA LEU A 374 9.37 -7.09 45.92
C LEU A 374 10.81 -7.18 46.46
N LYS A 375 11.33 -6.09 47.04
CA LYS A 375 12.71 -5.98 47.55
C LYS A 375 13.78 -6.26 46.48
N CYS A 376 13.54 -5.81 45.25
CA CYS A 376 14.48 -5.94 44.13
C CYS A 376 14.73 -4.57 43.47
N SER A 377 15.64 -4.52 42.50
CA SER A 377 15.83 -3.35 41.64
C SER A 377 14.91 -3.39 40.41
N VAL A 378 14.75 -2.25 39.74
CA VAL A 378 14.03 -2.19 38.45
C VAL A 378 14.74 -3.03 37.38
N ALA A 379 16.08 -3.09 37.42
CA ALA A 379 16.84 -3.93 36.50
C ALA A 379 16.57 -5.43 36.72
N ASP A 380 16.32 -5.84 37.96
CA ASP A 380 15.93 -7.22 38.28
C ASP A 380 14.54 -7.55 37.73
N LEU A 381 13.58 -6.62 37.85
CA LEU A 381 12.24 -6.77 37.26
C LEU A 381 12.26 -6.92 35.74
N ILE A 382 13.24 -6.32 35.06
CA ILE A 382 13.39 -6.45 33.60
C ILE A 382 14.00 -7.81 33.23
N LYS A 383 14.89 -8.35 34.05
CA LYS A 383 15.58 -9.61 33.76
C LYS A 383 14.80 -10.85 34.18
N ASP A 384 14.11 -10.79 35.31
CA ASP A 384 13.52 -11.97 35.96
C ASP A 384 12.00 -12.02 35.78
N GLU A 385 11.54 -13.03 35.05
CA GLU A 385 10.11 -13.31 34.83
C GLU A 385 9.39 -13.70 36.12
N SER A 386 10.05 -14.45 37.01
CA SER A 386 9.45 -14.92 38.25
C SER A 386 9.16 -13.78 39.23
N LEU A 387 9.92 -12.68 39.16
CA LEU A 387 9.63 -11.47 39.94
C LEU A 387 8.42 -10.74 39.36
N ARG A 388 8.30 -10.63 38.04
CA ARG A 388 7.15 -9.98 37.39
C ARG A 388 5.84 -10.70 37.70
N GLU A 389 5.83 -12.03 37.70
CA GLU A 389 4.63 -12.83 38.01
C GLU A 389 4.15 -12.65 39.46
N LYS A 390 5.05 -12.32 40.39
CA LYS A 390 4.69 -12.05 41.79
C LYS A 390 3.99 -10.69 41.97
N ILE A 391 4.03 -9.80 40.97
CA ILE A 391 3.39 -8.49 41.04
C ILE A 391 1.88 -8.63 40.91
N THR A 392 1.16 -8.38 42.00
CA THR A 392 -0.30 -8.23 41.98
C THR A 392 -0.69 -6.85 41.47
N ILE A 393 -0.87 -6.70 40.15
CA ILE A 393 -1.13 -5.40 39.50
C ILE A 393 -2.32 -4.64 40.09
N GLN A 394 -3.34 -5.32 40.61
CA GLN A 394 -4.54 -4.72 41.19
C GLN A 394 -4.22 -3.81 42.39
N LYS A 395 -3.10 -4.05 43.09
CA LYS A 395 -2.66 -3.22 44.23
C LYS A 395 -2.24 -1.80 43.83
N TYR A 396 -1.92 -1.60 42.56
CA TYR A 396 -1.37 -0.36 42.03
C TYR A 396 -2.39 0.46 41.22
N VAL A 397 -3.65 0.04 41.21
CA VAL A 397 -4.75 0.79 40.59
C VAL A 397 -5.02 2.05 41.41
N SER A 398 -5.16 3.18 40.74
CA SER A 398 -5.51 4.47 41.35
C SER A 398 -6.44 5.27 40.43
N GLU A 399 -6.89 6.44 40.87
CA GLU A 399 -7.74 7.33 40.07
C GLU A 399 -7.07 7.72 38.73
N VAL A 400 -5.75 7.76 38.70
CA VAL A 400 -4.95 8.18 37.53
C VAL A 400 -4.23 7.01 36.83
N VAL A 401 -4.33 5.78 37.36
CA VAL A 401 -3.70 4.58 36.79
C VAL A 401 -4.71 3.44 36.75
N GLY A 402 -5.15 3.10 35.54
CA GLY A 402 -6.03 1.95 35.29
C GLY A 402 -5.27 0.65 35.04
N LEU A 403 -6.02 -0.46 35.02
CA LEU A 403 -5.50 -1.78 34.66
C LEU A 403 -4.81 -1.85 33.27
N PRO A 404 -5.29 -1.16 32.20
CA PRO A 404 -4.60 -1.18 30.92
C PRO A 404 -3.15 -0.69 31.02
N THR A 405 -2.91 0.47 31.65
CA THR A 405 -1.57 1.02 31.86
C THR A 405 -0.67 0.06 32.63
N LEU A 406 -1.20 -0.60 33.66
CA LEU A 406 -0.42 -1.56 34.45
C LEU A 406 -0.05 -2.80 33.64
N LYS A 407 -0.96 -3.32 32.81
CA LYS A 407 -0.68 -4.43 31.91
C LYS A 407 0.39 -4.06 30.88
N ASP A 408 0.31 -2.86 30.32
CA ASP A 408 1.30 -2.35 29.37
C ASP A 408 2.68 -2.22 30.02
N ILE A 409 2.75 -1.69 31.24
CA ILE A 409 4.00 -1.62 32.03
C ILE A 409 4.60 -3.01 32.23
N ILE A 410 3.80 -4.01 32.66
CA ILE A 410 4.31 -5.37 32.88
C ILE A 410 4.79 -6.00 31.57
N SER A 411 4.06 -5.79 30.47
CA SER A 411 4.46 -6.26 29.13
C SER A 411 5.78 -5.62 28.68
N GLU A 412 5.96 -4.32 28.91
CA GLU A 412 7.20 -3.61 28.61
C GLU A 412 8.36 -4.02 29.49
N LEU A 413 8.15 -4.27 30.78
CA LEU A 413 9.20 -4.81 31.65
C LEU A 413 9.66 -6.20 31.18
N ALA A 414 8.76 -7.01 30.61
CA ALA A 414 9.11 -8.32 30.08
C ALA A 414 9.93 -8.22 28.78
N LYS A 415 9.64 -7.24 27.92
CA LYS A 415 10.34 -7.03 26.63
C LYS A 415 10.52 -5.54 26.34
N PRO A 416 11.49 -4.86 26.99
CA PRO A 416 11.65 -3.41 26.88
C PRO A 416 11.88 -2.97 25.45
N GLY A 417 11.02 -2.06 24.97
CA GLY A 417 11.20 -1.41 23.68
C GLY A 417 11.09 -2.38 22.52
N ARG A 418 10.30 -3.45 22.69
CA ARG A 418 10.04 -4.46 21.67
C ARG A 418 9.57 -3.81 20.38
N ASP A 419 10.25 -4.11 19.29
CA ASP A 419 9.79 -3.74 17.96
C ASP A 419 8.49 -4.52 17.63
N PRO A 420 7.39 -3.85 17.27
CA PRO A 420 6.13 -4.51 16.90
C PRO A 420 6.18 -5.17 15.51
N ARG A 421 7.22 -4.93 14.71
CA ARG A 421 7.39 -5.49 13.36
C ARG A 421 7.76 -6.97 13.41
N GLU A 422 7.46 -7.67 12.31
CA GLU A 422 7.81 -9.09 12.15
C GLU A 422 9.32 -9.27 11.94
N GLN A 423 9.80 -10.51 12.10
CA GLN A 423 11.20 -10.85 11.80
C GLN A 423 11.38 -11.02 10.29
N PHE A 424 12.54 -10.63 9.79
CA PHE A 424 12.85 -10.69 8.36
C PHE A 424 12.99 -12.15 7.88
N GLU A 425 12.34 -12.48 6.77
CA GLU A 425 12.45 -13.77 6.07
C GLU A 425 12.84 -13.54 4.60
N ALA A 426 13.85 -14.27 4.11
CA ALA A 426 14.30 -14.16 2.73
C ALA A 426 13.30 -14.80 1.76
N PHE A 427 13.18 -14.22 0.56
CA PHE A 427 12.33 -14.72 -0.53
C PHE A 427 13.12 -14.84 -1.83
N SER A 428 12.75 -15.80 -2.67
CA SER A 428 13.27 -15.95 -4.03
C SER A 428 12.15 -16.32 -5.00
N PHE A 429 12.12 -15.67 -6.17
CA PHE A 429 11.22 -16.01 -7.26
C PHE A 429 11.65 -17.29 -8.00
N THR A 430 10.73 -17.89 -8.77
CA THR A 430 11.06 -19.03 -9.65
C THR A 430 11.93 -18.61 -10.84
N GLU A 431 13.02 -19.34 -11.07
CA GLU A 431 13.92 -19.10 -12.21
C GLU A 431 13.22 -19.35 -13.56
N GLY A 432 13.46 -18.46 -14.53
CA GLY A 432 13.11 -18.67 -15.94
C GLY A 432 11.77 -18.09 -16.42
N VAL A 433 10.95 -17.52 -15.53
CA VAL A 433 9.69 -16.85 -15.90
C VAL A 433 9.90 -15.34 -15.84
N ASN A 434 10.19 -14.68 -16.96
CA ASN A 434 10.57 -13.26 -16.96
C ASN A 434 9.53 -12.32 -17.58
N SER A 435 8.75 -12.82 -18.53
CA SER A 435 7.81 -12.03 -19.31
C SER A 435 6.38 -12.56 -19.20
N ILE A 436 5.39 -11.74 -19.56
CA ILE A 436 3.98 -12.16 -19.56
C ILE A 436 3.75 -13.28 -20.59
N GLU A 437 4.57 -13.34 -21.64
CA GLU A 437 4.55 -14.35 -22.69
C GLU A 437 5.01 -15.73 -22.19
N ASP A 438 5.78 -15.79 -21.10
CA ASP A 438 6.24 -17.04 -20.50
C ASP A 438 5.14 -17.70 -19.64
N LEU A 439 4.08 -16.97 -19.32
CA LEU A 439 3.01 -17.44 -18.45
C LEU A 439 2.02 -18.33 -19.19
N LYS A 440 1.69 -19.46 -18.56
CA LYS A 440 0.64 -20.38 -19.03
C LYS A 440 -0.39 -20.58 -17.93
N PRO A 441 -1.70 -20.59 -18.27
CA PRO A 441 -2.74 -20.99 -17.32
C PRO A 441 -2.42 -22.35 -16.68
N GLY A 442 -2.63 -22.46 -15.37
CA GLY A 442 -2.32 -23.63 -14.55
C GLY A 442 -0.93 -23.64 -13.91
N LEU A 443 -0.05 -22.69 -14.25
CA LEU A 443 1.28 -22.59 -13.65
C LEU A 443 1.19 -22.02 -12.22
N THR A 444 1.78 -22.72 -11.26
CA THR A 444 1.91 -22.24 -9.88
C THR A 444 3.27 -21.59 -9.69
N LEU A 445 3.27 -20.37 -9.17
CA LEU A 445 4.46 -19.54 -8.97
C LEU A 445 4.44 -18.92 -7.57
N PRO A 446 5.60 -18.77 -6.93
CA PRO A 446 5.74 -17.90 -5.79
C PRO A 446 5.62 -16.44 -6.26
N GLY A 447 4.96 -15.61 -5.47
CA GLY A 447 4.81 -14.18 -5.73
C GLY A 447 4.79 -13.39 -4.44
N ILE A 448 4.93 -12.07 -4.56
CA ILE A 448 4.87 -11.13 -3.46
C ILE A 448 3.65 -10.24 -3.64
N VAL A 449 2.84 -10.10 -2.59
CA VAL A 449 1.71 -9.16 -2.61
C VAL A 449 2.24 -7.72 -2.69
N THR A 450 1.96 -7.02 -3.78
CA THR A 450 2.40 -5.62 -3.97
C THR A 450 1.43 -4.63 -3.37
N ASN A 451 0.14 -4.92 -3.48
CA ASN A 451 -0.92 -4.00 -3.13
C ASN A 451 -2.22 -4.74 -2.78
N ILE A 452 -2.95 -4.27 -1.77
CA ILE A 452 -4.23 -4.82 -1.37
C ILE A 452 -5.35 -3.83 -1.69
N THR A 453 -6.47 -4.36 -2.19
CA THR A 453 -7.69 -3.61 -2.46
C THR A 453 -8.89 -4.33 -1.85
N ASN A 454 -10.06 -3.69 -1.78
CA ASN A 454 -11.26 -4.37 -1.26
C ASN A 454 -11.76 -5.54 -2.13
N PHE A 455 -11.35 -5.60 -3.41
CA PHE A 455 -11.84 -6.59 -4.37
C PHE A 455 -10.83 -7.71 -4.65
N GLY A 456 -9.64 -7.65 -4.03
CA GLY A 456 -8.57 -8.61 -4.25
C GLY A 456 -7.19 -8.06 -3.87
N ALA A 457 -6.16 -8.85 -4.14
CA ALA A 457 -4.77 -8.47 -3.94
C ALA A 457 -4.01 -8.53 -5.26
N PHE A 458 -3.13 -7.56 -5.47
CA PHE A 458 -2.17 -7.59 -6.56
C PHE A 458 -0.92 -8.32 -6.09
N VAL A 459 -0.48 -9.29 -6.88
CA VAL A 459 0.67 -10.13 -6.60
C VAL A 459 1.63 -10.00 -7.76
N ASP A 460 2.83 -9.56 -7.44
CA ASP A 460 3.96 -9.64 -8.36
C ASP A 460 4.48 -11.07 -8.34
N ILE A 461 4.25 -11.78 -9.45
CA ILE A 461 4.93 -13.05 -9.77
C ILE A 461 6.24 -12.80 -10.53
N GLY A 462 6.54 -11.51 -10.70
CA GLY A 462 7.77 -10.91 -11.14
C GLY A 462 7.75 -10.46 -12.61
N VAL A 463 6.75 -10.79 -13.43
CA VAL A 463 6.76 -10.55 -14.91
C VAL A 463 6.58 -9.09 -15.33
N HIS A 464 7.01 -8.13 -14.50
CA HIS A 464 6.82 -6.68 -14.64
C HIS A 464 5.37 -6.21 -14.72
N GLN A 465 4.44 -7.12 -14.42
CA GLN A 465 3.01 -6.86 -14.42
C GLN A 465 2.39 -7.65 -13.29
N ASP A 466 1.82 -6.92 -12.32
CA ASP A 466 1.11 -7.54 -11.21
C ASP A 466 -0.10 -8.32 -11.73
N GLY A 467 -0.29 -9.52 -11.19
CA GLY A 467 -1.51 -10.29 -11.36
C GLY A 467 -2.52 -10.01 -10.26
N LEU A 468 -3.81 -10.02 -10.61
CA LEU A 468 -4.89 -9.80 -9.66
C LEU A 468 -5.42 -11.14 -9.13
N VAL A 469 -5.30 -11.35 -7.82
CA VAL A 469 -6.05 -12.38 -7.09
C VAL A 469 -7.34 -11.76 -6.61
N HIS A 470 -8.47 -12.11 -7.25
CA HIS A 470 -9.79 -11.64 -6.79
C HIS A 470 -10.10 -12.11 -5.37
N LEU A 471 -10.92 -11.36 -4.63
CA LEU A 471 -11.36 -11.68 -3.25
C LEU A 471 -11.84 -13.14 -3.10
N SER A 472 -12.59 -13.62 -4.10
CA SER A 472 -13.12 -14.99 -4.13
C SER A 472 -12.06 -16.06 -4.35
N GLN A 473 -10.85 -15.70 -4.78
CA GLN A 473 -9.72 -16.59 -5.05
C GLN A 473 -8.60 -16.48 -4.02
N LEU A 474 -8.75 -15.64 -2.98
CA LEU A 474 -7.75 -15.49 -1.91
C LEU A 474 -7.71 -16.67 -0.94
N ALA A 475 -8.85 -17.30 -0.64
CA ALA A 475 -8.88 -18.50 0.19
C ALA A 475 -10.08 -19.41 -0.10
N ASN A 476 -10.02 -20.63 0.45
CA ASN A 476 -11.07 -21.64 0.38
C ASN A 476 -12.28 -21.37 1.29
N ARG A 477 -12.41 -20.16 1.85
CA ARG A 477 -13.52 -19.71 2.70
C ARG A 477 -14.03 -18.34 2.26
N TYR A 478 -15.26 -18.00 2.64
CA TYR A 478 -15.78 -16.65 2.41
C TYR A 478 -15.02 -15.63 3.26
N ILE A 479 -14.57 -14.55 2.63
CA ILE A 479 -13.78 -13.48 3.24
C ILE A 479 -14.43 -12.16 2.86
N LYS A 480 -14.48 -11.23 3.81
CA LYS A 480 -15.00 -9.87 3.59
C LYS A 480 -13.89 -8.87 3.27
N ASP A 481 -12.72 -9.04 3.87
CA ASP A 481 -11.57 -8.17 3.70
C ASP A 481 -10.31 -8.98 3.34
N PRO A 482 -9.64 -8.71 2.21
CA PRO A 482 -8.37 -9.34 1.86
C PRO A 482 -7.28 -9.24 2.93
N ASN A 483 -7.29 -8.19 3.76
CA ASN A 483 -6.31 -8.01 4.84
C ASN A 483 -6.41 -9.09 5.93
N GLU A 484 -7.48 -9.87 5.98
CA GLU A 484 -7.59 -11.04 6.86
C GLU A 484 -6.73 -12.23 6.42
N VAL A 485 -6.27 -12.24 5.17
CA VAL A 485 -5.63 -13.38 4.52
C VAL A 485 -4.22 -13.04 4.06
N VAL A 486 -4.06 -11.83 3.52
CA VAL A 486 -2.80 -11.37 2.96
C VAL A 486 -2.37 -10.02 3.52
N LYS A 487 -1.06 -9.81 3.58
CA LYS A 487 -0.41 -8.52 3.82
C LYS A 487 0.43 -8.11 2.61
N VAL A 488 0.61 -6.83 2.40
CA VAL A 488 1.58 -6.25 1.46
C VAL A 488 2.98 -6.74 1.85
N HIS A 489 3.77 -7.12 0.84
CA HIS A 489 5.05 -7.81 0.93
C HIS A 489 4.98 -9.25 1.46
N GLN A 490 3.79 -9.80 1.70
CA GLN A 490 3.67 -11.22 2.04
C GLN A 490 3.99 -12.09 0.83
N GLN A 491 4.82 -13.10 1.08
CA GLN A 491 5.11 -14.15 0.13
C GLN A 491 3.90 -15.09 0.03
N VAL A 492 3.43 -15.33 -1.18
CA VAL A 492 2.27 -16.16 -1.47
C VAL A 492 2.56 -17.10 -2.62
N GLU A 493 1.92 -18.26 -2.60
CA GLU A 493 1.90 -19.18 -3.74
C GLU A 493 0.61 -18.93 -4.53
N VAL A 494 0.75 -18.68 -5.84
CA VAL A 494 -0.36 -18.31 -6.72
C VAL A 494 -0.35 -19.15 -7.99
N THR A 495 -1.54 -19.51 -8.46
CA THR A 495 -1.75 -20.22 -9.72
C THR A 495 -2.30 -19.26 -10.78
N VAL A 496 -1.69 -19.27 -11.96
CA VAL A 496 -2.13 -18.47 -13.12
C VAL A 496 -3.45 -19.03 -13.65
N MET A 497 -4.51 -18.22 -13.65
CA MET A 497 -5.83 -18.62 -14.15
C MET A 497 -6.03 -18.19 -15.60
N GLU A 498 -5.66 -16.95 -15.92
CA GLU A 498 -5.87 -16.34 -17.23
C GLU A 498 -4.80 -15.29 -17.50
N VAL A 499 -4.36 -15.20 -18.76
CA VAL A 499 -3.38 -14.22 -19.23
C VAL A 499 -3.95 -13.52 -20.46
N ASP A 500 -4.20 -12.22 -20.35
CA ASP A 500 -4.57 -11.35 -21.47
C ASP A 500 -3.38 -10.46 -21.85
N ILE A 501 -2.66 -10.87 -22.89
CA ILE A 501 -1.47 -10.18 -23.39
C ILE A 501 -1.83 -8.81 -23.97
N LYS A 502 -2.99 -8.68 -24.64
CA LYS A 502 -3.40 -7.41 -25.28
C LYS A 502 -3.69 -6.33 -24.25
N ARG A 503 -4.34 -6.71 -23.14
CA ARG A 503 -4.66 -5.80 -22.03
C ARG A 503 -3.59 -5.77 -20.94
N LYS A 504 -2.54 -6.60 -21.03
CA LYS A 504 -1.52 -6.81 -20.00
C LYS A 504 -2.14 -7.15 -18.64
N ARG A 505 -3.11 -8.05 -18.62
CA ARG A 505 -3.80 -8.49 -17.39
C ARG A 505 -3.49 -9.95 -17.10
N ILE A 506 -3.20 -10.23 -15.83
CA ILE A 506 -2.96 -11.58 -15.34
C ILE A 506 -3.95 -11.82 -14.20
N THR A 507 -4.75 -12.88 -14.29
CA THR A 507 -5.66 -13.29 -13.22
C THR A 507 -5.04 -14.46 -12.47
N LEU A 508 -4.96 -14.35 -11.15
CA LEU A 508 -4.30 -15.31 -10.27
C LEU A 508 -5.27 -15.89 -9.25
N SER A 509 -4.92 -17.04 -8.69
CA SER A 509 -5.64 -17.70 -7.59
C SER A 509 -4.68 -18.14 -6.50
N MET A 510 -5.07 -17.99 -5.24
CA MET A 510 -4.36 -18.54 -4.06
C MET A 510 -5.05 -19.80 -3.51
N LYS A 511 -6.13 -20.25 -4.15
CA LYS A 511 -6.78 -21.50 -3.76
C LYS A 511 -5.96 -22.69 -4.21
N LYS A 512 -5.73 -23.63 -3.30
CA LYS A 512 -5.23 -24.96 -3.62
C LYS A 512 -6.37 -25.76 -4.24
N ASP A 513 -6.13 -26.34 -5.41
CA ASP A 513 -7.14 -27.06 -6.21
C ASP A 513 -7.99 -28.03 -5.39
N GLU A 514 -9.29 -27.75 -5.30
CA GLU A 514 -10.29 -28.81 -5.50
C GLU A 514 -10.54 -28.90 -7.02
N PRO A 515 -10.72 -30.10 -7.59
CA PRO A 515 -10.95 -30.25 -9.02
C PRO A 515 -12.09 -29.34 -9.45
N GLN A 516 -11.81 -28.51 -10.45
CA GLN A 516 -12.72 -27.52 -11.00
C GLN A 516 -14.13 -28.08 -11.11
N LYS A 517 -15.03 -27.67 -10.20
CA LYS A 517 -16.44 -27.63 -10.56
C LYS A 517 -16.53 -26.60 -11.66
N ALA A 518 -16.78 -27.08 -12.89
CA ALA A 518 -17.09 -26.29 -14.06
C ALA A 518 -17.92 -25.06 -13.65
N PRO A 519 -17.67 -23.88 -14.25
CA PRO A 519 -18.35 -22.65 -13.86
C PRO A 519 -19.85 -22.92 -13.80
N LYS A 520 -20.44 -22.80 -12.60
CA LYS A 520 -21.88 -22.67 -12.49
C LYS A 520 -22.21 -21.44 -13.32
N LYS A 521 -22.80 -21.65 -14.49
CA LYS A 521 -23.47 -20.61 -15.25
C LYS A 521 -24.31 -19.84 -14.24
N VAL A 522 -23.89 -18.63 -13.93
CA VAL A 522 -24.77 -17.65 -13.30
C VAL A 522 -25.91 -17.56 -14.29
N PHE A 523 -27.07 -18.09 -13.91
CA PHE A 523 -28.30 -17.78 -14.61
C PHE A 523 -28.48 -16.27 -14.42
N VAL A 524 -27.97 -15.51 -15.39
CA VAL A 524 -28.61 -14.27 -15.78
C VAL A 524 -30.04 -14.69 -16.09
N GLN A 525 -31.00 -14.28 -15.26
CA GLN A 525 -32.39 -14.27 -15.69
C GLN A 525 -32.46 -13.33 -16.88
N GLN A 526 -32.31 -13.91 -18.08
CA GLN A 526 -32.82 -13.30 -19.29
C GLN A 526 -34.34 -13.16 -19.11
N PRO A 527 -34.94 -12.03 -19.51
CA PRO A 527 -36.39 -11.99 -19.70
C PRO A 527 -36.80 -13.12 -20.63
N ALA A 528 -37.98 -13.71 -20.36
CA ALA A 528 -38.48 -14.89 -21.04
C ALA A 528 -38.39 -14.80 -22.58
N PRO A 529 -38.13 -15.91 -23.29
CA PRO A 529 -38.15 -15.94 -24.75
C PRO A 529 -39.56 -15.55 -25.25
N ILE A 530 -39.63 -14.55 -26.12
CA ILE A 530 -40.77 -14.40 -27.00
C ILE A 530 -40.77 -15.62 -27.93
N GLU A 531 -41.85 -16.40 -27.88
CA GLU A 531 -42.06 -17.53 -28.79
C GLU A 531 -41.88 -17.09 -30.25
N PRO A 532 -41.25 -17.91 -31.11
CA PRO A 532 -41.21 -17.63 -32.53
C PRO A 532 -42.64 -17.62 -33.08
N LYS A 533 -43.12 -16.44 -33.48
CA LYS A 533 -44.27 -16.33 -34.38
C LYS A 533 -44.00 -17.23 -35.58
N GLN A 534 -44.85 -18.24 -35.76
CA GLN A 534 -44.87 -19.11 -36.92
C GLN A 534 -44.76 -18.26 -38.20
N SER A 535 -43.75 -18.58 -39.00
CA SER A 535 -43.59 -18.10 -40.36
C SER A 535 -44.86 -18.43 -41.15
N LYS A 536 -45.61 -17.39 -41.54
CA LYS A 536 -46.59 -17.51 -42.62
C LYS A 536 -45.83 -17.97 -43.88
N PRO A 537 -46.38 -18.90 -44.67
CA PRO A 537 -45.74 -19.29 -45.93
C PRO A 537 -45.61 -18.06 -46.83
N GLU A 538 -44.43 -17.89 -47.44
CA GLU A 538 -44.20 -16.92 -48.51
C GLU A 538 -45.18 -17.17 -49.64
N ILE A 539 -46.07 -16.22 -49.87
CA ILE A 539 -47.04 -16.23 -50.95
C ILE A 539 -46.40 -15.53 -52.14
N ASP A 540 -46.27 -16.26 -53.26
CA ASP A 540 -45.75 -15.77 -54.53
C ASP A 540 -46.50 -14.51 -54.99
N ILE A 541 -45.74 -13.46 -55.30
CA ILE A 541 -46.24 -12.16 -55.76
C ILE A 541 -46.97 -12.30 -57.12
N LYS A 542 -46.68 -13.35 -57.91
CA LYS A 542 -47.41 -13.66 -59.15
C LYS A 542 -48.88 -14.06 -58.91
N ASP A 543 -49.19 -14.76 -57.81
CA ASP A 543 -50.55 -15.23 -57.54
C ASP A 543 -51.48 -14.10 -57.07
N LYS A 544 -50.95 -13.09 -56.38
CA LYS A 544 -51.70 -11.87 -56.03
C LYS A 544 -52.03 -11.01 -57.25
N LEU A 545 -51.15 -10.97 -58.24
CA LEU A 545 -51.36 -10.20 -59.48
C LEU A 545 -52.41 -10.84 -60.40
N ALA A 546 -52.51 -12.17 -60.40
CA ALA A 546 -53.56 -12.91 -61.11
C ALA A 546 -54.94 -12.73 -60.44
N ALA A 547 -55.00 -12.75 -59.11
CA ALA A 547 -56.25 -12.55 -58.35
C ALA A 547 -56.79 -11.11 -58.40
N LEU A 548 -55.93 -10.10 -58.61
CA LEU A 548 -56.35 -8.70 -58.79
C LEU A 548 -56.93 -8.41 -60.18
N LYS A 549 -56.46 -9.10 -61.23
CA LYS A 549 -57.01 -8.97 -62.59
C LYS A 549 -58.42 -9.54 -62.72
N GLN A 550 -58.77 -10.59 -61.96
CA GLN A 550 -60.13 -11.14 -61.94
C GLN A 550 -61.14 -10.33 -61.13
N LYS A 551 -60.69 -9.34 -60.33
CA LYS A 551 -61.58 -8.49 -59.52
C LYS A 551 -61.91 -7.14 -60.17
N PHE A 552 -61.28 -6.81 -61.30
CA PHE A 552 -61.51 -5.56 -62.05
C PHE A 552 -61.71 -5.82 -63.56
N SER A 553 -62.39 -6.91 -63.92
CA SER A 553 -63.02 -7.11 -65.23
C SER A 553 -64.49 -7.45 -65.03
#